data_AF-A0A969S2D8-F1
#
_entry.id   AF-A0A969S2D8-F1
#
_cell.length_a   1.000
_cell.length_b   1.000
_cell.length_c   1.000
_cell.angle_alpha   90.00
_cell.angle_beta   90.00
_cell.angle_gamma   90.00
#
_symmetry.space_group_name_H-M   'P 1'
#
loop_
_entity.id
_entity.type
_entity.pdbx_description
1 polymer ?
#
loop_
_entity_poly.entity_id
_entity_poly.type
_entity_poly.pdbx_seq_one_letter_code
_entity_poly.pdbx_strand_id
1 'polypeptide(L)'
;MSLTRNIEDWKLIDVSDSAYSDLEDKRVNWEVRSIPMLTQVDTQVLEVLHRIVAFSLELELPVGAFIRALLDRENEINPSAKKGLVTNIEDEEKHLLAFQEIARKLPAIDLDKSSEISSIASQLRKELVKSKTHPLVKARTLETIMFTPTQAFMRIVGSLHLDTLVSDIAKDEYRHVGYNWQVSEDLGIGIDEEFEQVVMDATNYLFQPLTQNEKASGVLSYAYWYSAIEEYRETNGCTKLDNHLNYGIHNAFFELDNRYY
;
A
#
# COMPACT_ATOMS: atom_id res chain seq x y z
N MET A 1 -4.02 -34.97 -8.08
CA MET A 1 -3.84 -34.09 -9.25
C MET A 1 -2.78 -33.07 -8.86
N SER A 2 -1.57 -33.23 -9.40
CA SER A 2 -0.44 -32.34 -9.15
C SER A 2 -0.65 -31.09 -9.99
N LEU A 3 -0.98 -29.96 -9.36
CA LEU A 3 -0.97 -28.66 -10.01
C LEU A 3 0.46 -28.13 -9.98
N THR A 4 1.28 -28.58 -10.93
CA THR A 4 2.46 -27.81 -11.34
C THR A 4 1.94 -26.51 -11.94
N ARG A 5 2.03 -25.42 -11.17
CA ARG A 5 1.67 -24.07 -11.61
C ARG A 5 2.63 -23.67 -12.73
N ASN A 6 2.10 -23.31 -13.89
CA ASN A 6 2.87 -22.69 -14.95
C ASN A 6 3.20 -21.25 -14.52
N ILE A 7 4.45 -21.05 -14.11
CA ILE A 7 5.10 -19.76 -13.86
C ILE A 7 5.60 -19.20 -15.22
N GLU A 8 4.80 -19.32 -16.28
CA GLU A 8 5.26 -19.03 -17.66
C GLU A 8 4.75 -17.70 -18.24
N ASP A 9 3.80 -17.02 -17.59
CA ASP A 9 3.27 -15.73 -18.09
C ASP A 9 3.86 -14.49 -17.39
N TRP A 10 4.81 -14.66 -16.48
CA TRP A 10 5.67 -13.57 -16.04
C TRP A 10 6.87 -13.57 -16.97
N LYS A 11 6.81 -12.77 -18.04
CA LYS A 11 8.06 -12.40 -18.73
C LYS A 11 8.95 -11.80 -17.66
N LEU A 12 9.99 -12.56 -17.30
CA LEU A 12 11.12 -12.13 -16.51
C LEU A 12 11.43 -10.67 -16.88
N ILE A 13 11.15 -9.75 -15.96
CA ILE A 13 11.75 -8.43 -16.02
C ILE A 13 13.25 -8.74 -15.98
N ASP A 14 13.94 -8.36 -17.05
CA ASP A 14 15.35 -8.67 -17.26
C ASP A 14 16.13 -8.31 -15.98
N VAL A 15 16.82 -9.29 -15.39
CA VAL A 15 17.53 -9.18 -14.09
C VAL A 15 18.80 -8.32 -14.19
N SER A 16 18.83 -7.43 -15.19
CA SER A 16 19.90 -6.50 -15.48
C SER A 16 19.63 -5.16 -14.80
N ASP A 17 20.65 -4.29 -14.73
CA ASP A 17 20.50 -2.92 -14.22
C ASP A 17 19.34 -2.13 -14.88
N SER A 18 18.81 -2.59 -16.03
CA SER A 18 17.67 -1.96 -16.69
C SER A 18 16.38 -2.02 -15.88
N ALA A 19 16.10 -3.12 -15.16
CA ALA A 19 14.85 -3.26 -14.40
C ALA A 19 14.72 -2.23 -13.28
N TYR A 20 15.79 -2.04 -12.52
CA TYR A 20 15.85 -1.05 -11.45
C TYR A 20 15.87 0.38 -11.98
N SER A 21 16.43 0.58 -13.18
CA SER A 21 16.43 1.88 -13.87
C SER A 21 15.01 2.22 -14.35
N ASP A 22 14.26 1.26 -14.90
CA ASP A 22 12.88 1.46 -15.34
C ASP A 22 11.95 1.85 -14.18
N LEU A 23 12.20 1.32 -12.98
CA LEU A 23 11.47 1.72 -11.76
C LEU A 23 11.84 3.15 -11.31
N GLU A 24 13.10 3.53 -11.45
CA GLU A 24 13.55 4.88 -11.10
C GLU A 24 13.03 5.93 -12.08
N ASP A 25 12.98 5.61 -13.39
CA ASP A 25 12.46 6.50 -14.43
C ASP A 25 10.95 6.80 -14.27
N LYS A 26 10.22 5.95 -13.54
CA LYS A 26 8.82 6.17 -13.16
C LYS A 26 8.65 7.11 -11.96
N ARG A 27 9.73 7.54 -11.31
CA ARG A 27 9.64 8.46 -10.15
C ARG A 27 9.08 9.80 -10.58
N VAL A 28 8.09 10.28 -9.84
CA VAL A 28 7.51 11.61 -10.04
C VAL A 28 7.80 12.46 -8.83
N ASN A 29 8.39 13.63 -9.05
CA ASN A 29 8.53 14.61 -7.98
C ASN A 29 7.18 15.26 -7.67
N TRP A 30 6.76 15.17 -6.41
CA TRP A 30 5.57 15.83 -5.91
C TRP A 30 5.84 16.42 -4.52
N GLU A 31 4.97 17.37 -4.15
CA GLU A 31 5.02 18.08 -2.88
C GLU A 31 3.70 17.88 -2.15
N VAL A 32 3.77 17.82 -0.81
CA VAL A 32 2.56 17.74 0.01
C VAL A 32 1.76 19.03 -0.17
N ARG A 33 0.59 18.91 -0.80
CA ARG A 33 -0.36 20.00 -0.98
C ARG A 33 -1.41 19.99 0.10
N SER A 34 -1.81 21.18 0.55
CA SER A 34 -2.97 21.27 1.43
C SER A 34 -4.24 20.89 0.67
N ILE A 35 -5.10 20.12 1.32
CA ILE A 35 -6.42 19.75 0.78
C ILE A 35 -7.53 20.50 1.54
N PRO A 36 -8.67 20.78 0.90
CA PRO A 36 -9.84 21.30 1.61
C PRO A 36 -10.34 20.28 2.64
N MET A 37 -11.07 20.77 3.64
CA MET A 37 -11.76 19.91 4.61
C MET A 37 -12.67 18.94 3.85
N LEU A 38 -12.61 17.65 4.18
CA LEU A 38 -13.54 16.68 3.63
C LEU A 38 -14.90 16.92 4.28
N THR A 39 -15.93 17.14 3.47
CA THR A 39 -17.30 17.43 3.96
C THR A 39 -18.27 16.40 3.42
N GLN A 40 -19.35 16.13 4.15
CA GLN A 40 -20.44 15.24 3.71
C GLN A 40 -19.98 13.80 3.43
N VAL A 41 -19.08 13.28 4.27
CA VAL A 41 -18.62 11.90 4.21
C VAL A 41 -19.59 11.01 5.00
N ASP A 42 -20.02 9.89 4.43
CA ASP A 42 -20.82 8.89 5.12
C ASP A 42 -20.10 8.39 6.39
N THR A 43 -20.84 8.18 7.49
CA THR A 43 -20.26 7.81 8.78
C THR A 43 -19.39 6.56 8.72
N GLN A 44 -19.79 5.55 7.94
CA GLN A 44 -19.03 4.31 7.81
C GLN A 44 -17.72 4.55 7.04
N VAL A 45 -17.77 5.38 5.99
CA VAL A 45 -16.60 5.77 5.19
C VAL A 45 -15.65 6.61 6.03
N LEU A 46 -16.19 7.57 6.79
CA LEU A 46 -15.41 8.41 7.67
C LEU A 46 -14.65 7.58 8.71
N GLU A 47 -15.29 6.57 9.32
CA GLU A 47 -14.61 5.69 10.26
C GLU A 47 -13.48 4.89 9.60
N VAL A 48 -13.69 4.36 8.39
CA VAL A 48 -12.62 3.68 7.61
C VAL A 48 -11.46 4.64 7.32
N LEU A 49 -11.74 5.88 6.89
CA LEU A 49 -10.70 6.88 6.63
C LEU A 49 -9.88 7.20 7.89
N HIS A 50 -10.52 7.30 9.06
CA HIS A 50 -9.82 7.48 10.34
C HIS A 50 -8.94 6.27 10.69
N ARG A 51 -9.42 5.05 10.46
CA ARG A 51 -8.62 3.83 10.66
C ARG A 51 -7.40 3.83 9.75
N ILE A 52 -7.58 4.08 8.44
CA ILE A 52 -6.49 4.14 7.46
C ILE A 52 -5.46 5.19 7.89
N VAL A 53 -5.89 6.42 8.13
CA VAL A 53 -4.97 7.52 8.50
C VAL A 53 -4.21 7.22 9.79
N ALA A 54 -4.88 6.67 10.81
CA ALA A 54 -4.20 6.31 12.05
C ALA A 54 -3.13 5.22 11.85
N PHE A 55 -3.41 4.24 10.99
CA PHE A 55 -2.45 3.18 10.67
C PHE A 55 -1.29 3.72 9.85
N SER A 56 -1.54 4.47 8.78
CA SER A 56 -0.49 5.13 8.00
C SER A 56 0.43 5.98 8.88
N LEU A 57 -0.12 6.85 9.73
CA LEU A 57 0.67 7.68 10.66
C LEU A 57 1.59 6.87 11.59
N GLU A 58 1.21 5.64 11.94
CA GLU A 58 2.02 4.76 12.77
C GLU A 58 3.01 3.91 11.95
N LEU A 59 2.78 3.70 10.65
CA LEU A 59 3.47 2.70 9.83
C LEU A 59 4.41 3.27 8.74
N GLU A 60 4.21 4.48 8.22
CA GLU A 60 5.08 5.07 7.18
C GLU A 60 6.57 5.04 7.62
N LEU A 61 6.87 5.58 8.81
CA LEU A 61 8.26 5.62 9.31
C LEU A 61 8.85 4.22 9.61
N PRO A 62 8.12 3.28 10.25
CA PRO A 62 8.58 1.90 10.36
C PRO A 62 8.93 1.23 9.04
N VAL A 63 8.17 1.44 7.95
CA VAL A 63 8.49 0.87 6.64
C VAL A 63 9.86 1.34 6.16
N GLY A 64 10.13 2.65 6.21
CA GLY A 64 11.46 3.21 5.92
C GLY A 64 12.54 2.67 6.85
N ALA A 65 12.23 2.39 8.12
CA ALA A 65 13.18 1.74 9.05
C ALA A 65 13.47 0.27 8.68
N PHE A 66 12.50 -0.46 8.13
CA PHE A 66 12.74 -1.81 7.61
C PHE A 66 13.65 -1.80 6.40
N ILE A 67 13.48 -0.83 5.49
CA ILE A 67 14.38 -0.66 4.34
C ILE A 67 15.80 -0.28 4.80
N ARG A 68 15.95 0.60 5.79
CA ARG A 68 17.28 0.89 6.40
C ARG A 68 17.91 -0.38 6.97
N ALA A 69 17.15 -1.16 7.73
CA ALA A 69 17.63 -2.41 8.33
C ALA A 69 18.02 -3.47 7.28
N LEU A 70 17.32 -3.52 6.14
CA LEU A 70 17.70 -4.34 4.99
C LEU A 70 19.06 -3.90 4.43
N LEU A 71 19.22 -2.60 4.16
CA LEU A 71 20.44 -2.04 3.58
C LEU A 71 21.68 -2.19 4.47
N ASP A 72 21.48 -2.21 5.80
CA ASP A 72 22.53 -2.46 6.79
C ASP A 72 22.91 -3.95 6.89
N ARG A 73 21.94 -4.84 6.62
CA ARG A 73 22.09 -6.29 6.78
C ARG A 73 22.65 -6.96 5.53
N GLU A 74 22.17 -6.57 4.35
CA GLU A 74 22.45 -7.26 3.09
C GLU A 74 23.47 -6.48 2.25
N ASN A 75 24.63 -7.11 2.02
CA ASN A 75 25.76 -6.47 1.32
C ASN A 75 25.74 -6.67 -0.19
N GLU A 76 24.95 -7.61 -0.68
CA GLU A 76 24.92 -8.04 -2.09
C GLU A 76 23.73 -7.44 -2.87
N ILE A 77 23.12 -6.37 -2.36
CA ILE A 77 22.06 -5.65 -3.08
C ILE A 77 22.68 -4.91 -4.28
N ASN A 78 22.07 -5.10 -5.47
CA ASN A 78 22.45 -4.39 -6.68
C ASN A 78 22.57 -2.85 -6.44
N PRO A 79 23.62 -2.17 -6.91
CA PRO A 79 23.82 -0.74 -6.66
C PRO A 79 22.66 0.17 -7.10
N SER A 80 22.03 -0.14 -8.23
CA SER A 80 20.86 0.57 -8.77
C SER A 80 19.65 0.37 -7.86
N ALA A 81 19.43 -0.86 -7.38
CA ALA A 81 18.39 -1.17 -6.39
C ALA A 81 18.63 -0.43 -5.07
N LYS A 82 19.87 -0.43 -4.59
CA LYS A 82 20.27 0.26 -3.35
C LYS A 82 19.97 1.75 -3.43
N LYS A 83 20.24 2.40 -4.57
CA LYS A 83 19.88 3.79 -4.79
C LYS A 83 18.37 3.99 -4.68
N GLY A 84 17.57 3.16 -5.35
CA GLY A 84 16.10 3.21 -5.28
C GLY A 84 15.58 3.05 -3.85
N LEU A 85 16.04 2.01 -3.13
CA LEU A 85 15.67 1.75 -1.74
C LEU A 85 16.00 2.92 -0.80
N VAL A 86 17.12 3.63 -1.02
CA VAL A 86 17.44 4.85 -0.26
C VAL A 86 16.43 5.96 -0.53
N THR A 87 15.96 6.09 -1.77
CA THR A 87 14.94 7.09 -2.09
C THR A 87 13.58 6.74 -1.52
N ASN A 88 13.22 5.45 -1.43
CA ASN A 88 11.96 5.03 -0.81
C ASN A 88 11.87 5.51 0.64
N ILE A 89 12.98 5.43 1.39
CA ILE A 89 13.06 5.94 2.77
C ILE A 89 12.70 7.43 2.87
N GLU A 90 13.12 8.24 1.89
CA GLU A 90 12.79 9.67 1.83
C GLU A 90 11.31 9.88 1.45
N ASP A 91 10.79 9.04 0.56
CA ASP A 91 9.38 9.06 0.16
C ASP A 91 8.49 8.78 1.38
N GLU A 92 8.85 7.85 2.29
CA GLU A 92 8.07 7.58 3.51
C GLU A 92 7.94 8.78 4.47
N GLU A 93 8.99 9.60 4.56
CA GLU A 93 8.95 10.82 5.37
C GLU A 93 7.96 11.83 4.75
N LYS A 94 7.87 11.86 3.42
CA LYS A 94 6.88 12.67 2.70
C LYS A 94 5.47 12.10 2.82
N HIS A 95 5.31 10.78 2.78
CA HIS A 95 4.03 10.10 3.00
C HIS A 95 3.46 10.45 4.38
N LEU A 96 4.30 10.41 5.42
CA LEU A 96 3.89 10.82 6.76
C LEU A 96 3.33 12.24 6.78
N LEU A 97 4.01 13.19 6.14
CA LEU A 97 3.56 14.58 6.06
C LEU A 97 2.23 14.70 5.31
N ALA A 98 2.04 13.93 4.25
CA ALA A 98 0.77 13.86 3.51
C ALA A 98 -0.37 13.29 4.37
N PHE A 99 -0.14 12.19 5.09
CA PHE A 99 -1.14 11.63 6.00
C PHE A 99 -1.45 12.55 7.19
N GLN A 100 -0.46 13.29 7.70
CA GLN A 100 -0.70 14.34 8.70
C GLN A 100 -1.56 15.48 8.14
N GLU A 101 -1.40 15.84 6.87
CA GLU A 101 -2.28 16.80 6.20
C GLU A 101 -3.70 16.23 6.08
N ILE A 102 -3.86 14.98 5.65
CA ILE A 102 -5.17 14.33 5.53
C ILE A 102 -5.86 14.26 6.91
N ALA A 103 -5.14 13.87 7.96
CA ALA A 103 -5.65 13.80 9.33
C ALA A 103 -6.24 15.15 9.79
N ARG A 104 -5.58 16.25 9.47
CA ARG A 104 -6.03 17.62 9.80
C ARG A 104 -7.28 18.05 9.04
N LYS A 105 -7.67 17.32 7.99
CA LYS A 105 -8.78 17.62 7.07
C LYS A 105 -9.92 16.61 7.13
N LEU A 106 -9.80 15.59 7.98
CA LEU A 106 -10.91 14.69 8.29
C LEU A 106 -11.88 15.35 9.27
N PRO A 107 -13.20 15.23 9.05
CA PRO A 107 -14.20 15.51 10.09
C PRO A 107 -13.89 14.73 11.37
N ALA A 108 -14.16 15.34 12.52
CA ALA A 108 -13.99 14.66 13.79
C ALA A 108 -14.96 13.47 13.91
N ILE A 109 -14.46 12.40 14.54
CA ILE A 109 -15.26 11.28 15.02
C ILE A 109 -15.33 11.34 16.56
N ASP A 110 -16.11 10.43 17.14
CA ASP A 110 -16.19 10.25 18.58
C ASP A 110 -14.79 10.03 19.21
N LEU A 111 -14.52 10.66 20.35
CA LEU A 111 -13.19 10.67 20.97
C LEU A 111 -12.78 9.29 21.49
N ASP A 112 -13.73 8.50 21.99
CA ASP A 112 -13.45 7.15 22.49
C ASP A 112 -13.09 6.24 21.32
N LYS A 113 -13.83 6.34 20.21
CA LYS A 113 -13.48 5.65 18.95
C LYS A 113 -12.12 6.07 18.41
N SER A 114 -11.83 7.37 18.37
CA SER A 114 -10.54 7.87 17.91
C SER A 114 -9.39 7.30 18.76
N SER A 115 -9.58 7.23 20.07
CA SER A 115 -8.59 6.70 21.01
C SER A 115 -8.38 5.19 20.84
N GLU A 116 -9.47 4.44 20.63
CA GLU A 116 -9.43 3.00 20.34
C GLU A 116 -8.63 2.72 19.06
N ILE A 117 -8.95 3.42 17.97
CA ILE A 117 -8.28 3.28 16.66
C ILE A 117 -6.77 3.54 16.81
N SER A 118 -6.38 4.65 17.46
CA SER A 118 -4.96 4.96 17.68
C SER A 118 -4.25 3.92 18.56
N SER A 119 -4.94 3.37 19.56
CA SER A 119 -4.38 2.29 20.39
C SER A 119 -4.10 1.03 19.57
N ILE A 120 -5.05 0.62 18.73
CA ILE A 120 -4.91 -0.57 17.87
C ILE A 120 -3.78 -0.38 16.85
N ALA A 121 -3.74 0.78 16.18
CA ALA A 121 -2.65 1.12 15.24
C ALA A 121 -1.26 1.04 15.93
N SER A 122 -1.15 1.56 17.15
CA SER A 122 0.11 1.51 17.90
C SER A 122 0.48 0.10 18.39
N GLN A 123 -0.50 -0.74 18.70
CA GLN A 123 -0.27 -2.16 19.03
C GLN A 123 0.28 -2.90 17.82
N LEU A 124 -0.35 -2.76 16.65
CA LEU A 124 0.14 -3.33 15.41
C LEU A 124 1.58 -2.89 15.13
N ARG A 125 1.88 -1.58 15.18
CA ARG A 125 3.25 -1.07 14.99
C ARG A 125 4.26 -1.81 15.88
N LYS A 126 3.93 -1.99 17.17
CA LYS A 126 4.81 -2.70 18.12
C LYS A 126 4.99 -4.16 17.74
N GLU A 127 3.96 -4.84 17.28
CA GLU A 127 4.03 -6.23 16.83
C GLU A 127 4.89 -6.37 15.57
N LEU A 128 4.67 -5.51 14.57
CA LEU A 128 5.44 -5.51 13.33
C LEU A 128 6.93 -5.23 13.57
N VAL A 129 7.25 -4.26 14.42
CA VAL A 129 8.64 -3.95 14.81
C VAL A 129 9.30 -5.14 15.53
N LYS A 130 8.57 -5.83 16.42
CA LYS A 130 9.08 -6.99 17.16
C LYS A 130 9.17 -8.26 16.32
N SER A 131 8.44 -8.35 15.21
CA SER A 131 8.46 -9.54 14.36
C SER A 131 9.88 -9.88 13.90
N LYS A 132 10.17 -11.18 13.78
CA LYS A 132 11.44 -11.70 13.24
C LYS A 132 11.47 -11.82 11.72
N THR A 133 10.34 -11.53 11.07
CA THR A 133 10.20 -11.50 9.60
C THR A 133 11.31 -10.67 8.97
N HIS A 134 11.78 -11.10 7.80
CA HIS A 134 12.82 -10.38 7.08
C HIS A 134 12.38 -8.93 6.81
N PRO A 135 13.23 -7.89 7.02
CA PRO A 135 12.80 -6.50 6.85
C PRO A 135 12.18 -6.20 5.49
N LEU A 136 12.75 -6.75 4.41
CA LEU A 136 12.20 -6.66 3.06
C LEU A 136 10.79 -7.25 2.93
N VAL A 137 10.55 -8.41 3.57
CA VAL A 137 9.23 -9.05 3.57
C VAL A 137 8.24 -8.20 4.37
N LYS A 138 8.68 -7.60 5.48
CA LYS A 138 7.82 -6.68 6.24
C LYS A 138 7.35 -5.50 5.40
N ALA A 139 8.28 -4.81 4.74
CA ALA A 139 7.97 -3.67 3.87
C ALA A 139 7.04 -4.10 2.74
N ARG A 140 7.44 -5.11 1.96
CA ARG A 140 6.65 -5.64 0.84
C ARG A 140 5.22 -5.99 1.26
N THR A 141 5.06 -6.76 2.33
CA THR A 141 3.73 -7.20 2.79
C THR A 141 2.85 -6.03 3.22
N LEU A 142 3.40 -5.01 3.87
CA LEU A 142 2.63 -3.82 4.27
C LEU A 142 2.18 -3.00 3.04
N GLU A 143 3.10 -2.74 2.12
CA GLU A 143 2.84 -1.95 0.90
C GLU A 143 1.80 -2.64 -0.01
N THR A 144 1.87 -3.97 -0.11
CA THR A 144 0.94 -4.74 -0.95
C THR A 144 -0.41 -5.00 -0.29
N ILE A 145 -0.42 -5.51 0.95
CA ILE A 145 -1.66 -5.99 1.57
C ILE A 145 -2.43 -4.86 2.25
N MET A 146 -1.73 -3.87 2.81
CA MET A 146 -2.38 -2.78 3.54
C MET A 146 -2.43 -1.48 2.73
N PHE A 147 -1.30 -1.00 2.23
CA PHE A 147 -1.25 0.33 1.62
C PHE A 147 -1.99 0.36 0.28
N THR A 148 -1.76 -0.61 -0.60
CA THR A 148 -2.43 -0.65 -1.91
C THR A 148 -3.97 -0.63 -1.80
N PRO A 149 -4.64 -1.48 -0.99
CA PRO A 149 -6.10 -1.43 -0.86
C PRO A 149 -6.62 -0.18 -0.16
N THR A 150 -5.89 0.34 0.85
CA THR A 150 -6.34 1.52 1.59
C THR A 150 -6.23 2.79 0.76
N GLN A 151 -5.15 2.95 -0.01
CA GLN A 151 -4.99 4.03 -0.97
C GLN A 151 -6.06 3.95 -2.07
N ALA A 152 -6.37 2.74 -2.56
CA ALA A 152 -7.47 2.54 -3.50
C ALA A 152 -8.81 3.00 -2.93
N PHE A 153 -9.12 2.63 -1.68
CA PHE A 153 -10.33 3.08 -1.01
C PHE A 153 -10.39 4.61 -0.91
N MET A 154 -9.32 5.25 -0.45
CA MET A 154 -9.26 6.70 -0.29
C MET A 154 -9.43 7.45 -1.62
N ARG A 155 -8.91 6.91 -2.73
CA ARG A 155 -9.10 7.47 -4.07
C ARG A 155 -10.55 7.37 -4.54
N ILE A 156 -11.19 6.22 -4.29
CA ILE A 156 -12.58 5.96 -4.69
C ILE A 156 -13.58 6.81 -3.91
N VAL A 157 -13.41 6.93 -2.59
CA VAL A 157 -14.37 7.61 -1.71
C VAL A 157 -14.02 9.07 -1.44
N GLY A 158 -12.83 9.50 -1.86
CA GLY A 158 -12.28 10.82 -1.60
C GLY A 158 -12.88 11.92 -2.47
N SER A 159 -12.60 13.16 -2.05
CA SER A 159 -12.72 14.30 -2.97
C SER A 159 -11.59 14.27 -4.00
N LEU A 160 -11.73 15.01 -5.11
CA LEU A 160 -10.67 15.18 -6.12
C LEU A 160 -9.30 15.48 -5.49
N HIS A 161 -9.25 16.31 -4.44
CA HIS A 161 -7.99 16.69 -3.78
C HIS A 161 -7.39 15.54 -2.97
N LEU A 162 -8.22 14.72 -2.32
CA LEU A 162 -7.78 13.53 -1.61
C LEU A 162 -7.26 12.49 -2.61
N ASP A 163 -8.02 12.24 -3.68
CA ASP A 163 -7.62 11.35 -4.77
C ASP A 163 -6.27 11.77 -5.35
N THR A 164 -6.08 13.06 -5.62
CA THR A 164 -4.80 13.51 -6.20
C THR A 164 -3.64 13.28 -5.22
N LEU A 165 -3.78 13.67 -3.93
CA LEU A 165 -2.71 13.49 -2.93
C LEU A 165 -2.39 12.01 -2.71
N VAL A 166 -3.41 11.16 -2.59
CA VAL A 166 -3.22 9.71 -2.42
C VAL A 166 -2.68 9.05 -3.70
N SER A 167 -3.05 9.56 -4.88
CA SER A 167 -2.49 9.08 -6.15
C SER A 167 -1.00 9.35 -6.28
N ASP A 168 -0.49 10.42 -5.67
CA ASP A 168 0.95 10.69 -5.67
C ASP A 168 1.69 9.72 -4.73
N ILE A 169 1.15 9.43 -3.54
CA ILE A 169 1.66 8.38 -2.65
C ILE A 169 1.64 7.01 -3.36
N ALA A 170 0.52 6.65 -3.99
CA ALA A 170 0.37 5.35 -4.65
C ALA A 170 1.35 5.12 -5.81
N LYS A 171 1.81 6.18 -6.49
CA LYS A 171 2.85 6.06 -7.53
C LYS A 171 4.21 5.71 -6.93
N ASP A 172 4.51 6.24 -5.74
CA ASP A 172 5.72 5.89 -5.01
C ASP A 172 5.62 4.45 -4.50
N GLU A 173 4.51 4.05 -3.89
CA GLU A 173 4.30 2.66 -3.44
C GLU A 173 4.41 1.64 -4.57
N TYR A 174 3.90 1.95 -5.76
CA TYR A 174 4.06 1.05 -6.91
C TYR A 174 5.54 0.78 -7.23
N ARG A 175 6.40 1.80 -7.12
CA ARG A 175 7.85 1.64 -7.27
C ARG A 175 8.44 0.89 -6.08
N HIS A 176 8.01 1.18 -4.86
CA HIS A 176 8.51 0.54 -3.64
C HIS A 176 8.25 -0.96 -3.67
N VAL A 177 7.02 -1.36 -3.99
CA VAL A 177 6.62 -2.75 -4.20
C VAL A 177 7.47 -3.39 -5.30
N GLY A 178 7.68 -2.71 -6.42
CA GLY A 178 8.53 -3.19 -7.52
C GLY A 178 9.97 -3.46 -7.08
N TYR A 179 10.60 -2.52 -6.36
CA TYR A 179 11.93 -2.71 -5.79
C TYR A 179 11.94 -3.87 -4.79
N ASN A 180 10.95 -3.90 -3.90
CA ASN A 180 10.89 -4.89 -2.84
C ASN A 180 10.74 -6.30 -3.39
N TRP A 181 9.95 -6.47 -4.45
CA TRP A 181 9.82 -7.72 -5.20
C TRP A 181 11.11 -8.14 -5.87
N GLN A 182 11.68 -7.27 -6.70
CA GLN A 182 12.88 -7.63 -7.47
C GLN A 182 14.06 -7.97 -6.55
N VAL A 183 14.26 -7.18 -5.48
CA VAL A 183 15.30 -7.47 -4.49
C VAL A 183 15.02 -8.76 -3.72
N SER A 184 13.74 -9.10 -3.48
CA SER A 184 13.40 -10.37 -2.82
C SER A 184 13.78 -11.56 -3.69
N GLU A 185 13.49 -11.50 -4.99
CA GLU A 185 13.85 -12.54 -5.95
C GLU A 185 15.37 -12.68 -6.07
N ASP A 186 16.09 -11.57 -6.23
CA ASP A 186 17.55 -11.56 -6.35
C ASP A 186 18.25 -12.17 -5.12
N LEU A 187 17.71 -11.95 -3.92
CA LEU A 187 18.23 -12.48 -2.65
C LEU A 187 17.65 -13.86 -2.29
N GLY A 188 16.71 -14.40 -3.07
CA GLY A 188 16.02 -15.66 -2.76
C GLY A 188 15.19 -15.61 -1.47
N ILE A 189 14.65 -14.44 -1.12
CA ILE A 189 13.85 -14.22 0.08
C ILE A 189 12.38 -14.51 -0.22
N GLY A 190 11.85 -15.54 0.44
CA GLY A 190 10.44 -15.93 0.32
C GLY A 190 9.49 -15.12 1.19
N ILE A 191 8.23 -15.55 1.21
CA ILE A 191 7.15 -14.98 2.03
C ILE A 191 7.21 -15.46 3.49
N ASP A 192 6.52 -14.75 4.37
CA ASP A 192 6.28 -15.14 5.77
C ASP A 192 4.76 -15.16 6.01
N GLU A 193 4.15 -16.35 5.90
CA GLU A 193 2.69 -16.53 5.94
C GLU A 193 2.07 -16.08 7.28
N GLU A 194 2.78 -16.27 8.40
CA GLU A 194 2.28 -15.86 9.72
C GLU A 194 2.23 -14.33 9.81
N PHE A 195 3.30 -13.66 9.35
CA PHE A 195 3.34 -12.20 9.30
C PHE A 195 2.31 -11.63 8.32
N GLU A 196 2.16 -12.26 7.16
CA GLU A 196 1.17 -11.92 6.16
C GLU A 196 -0.25 -11.97 6.75
N GLN A 197 -0.58 -13.02 7.49
CA GLN A 197 -1.89 -13.15 8.15
C GLN A 197 -2.12 -12.04 9.18
N VAL A 198 -1.11 -11.62 9.93
CA VAL A 198 -1.22 -10.47 10.87
C VAL A 198 -1.56 -9.19 10.11
N VAL A 199 -0.90 -8.93 8.97
CA VAL A 199 -1.18 -7.76 8.14
C VAL A 199 -2.55 -7.84 7.48
N MET A 200 -2.98 -9.04 7.05
CA MET A 200 -4.32 -9.29 6.53
C MET A 200 -5.40 -8.98 7.57
N ASP A 201 -5.26 -9.49 8.80
CA ASP A 201 -6.22 -9.28 9.88
C ASP A 201 -6.33 -7.78 10.24
N ALA A 202 -5.18 -7.11 10.30
CA ALA A 202 -5.10 -5.67 10.49
C ALA A 202 -5.77 -4.88 9.35
N THR A 203 -5.54 -5.27 8.10
CA THR A 203 -6.15 -4.62 6.93
C THR A 203 -7.66 -4.83 6.92
N ASN A 204 -8.12 -6.05 7.24
CA ASN A 204 -9.52 -6.37 7.37
C ASN A 204 -10.19 -5.53 8.47
N TYR A 205 -9.51 -5.31 9.60
CA TYR A 205 -9.99 -4.39 10.62
C TYR A 205 -10.26 -2.98 10.06
N LEU A 206 -9.44 -2.46 9.14
CA LEU A 206 -9.67 -1.12 8.56
C LEU A 206 -11.05 -1.02 7.88
N PHE A 207 -11.49 -2.07 7.19
CA PHE A 207 -12.72 -2.09 6.41
C PHE A 207 -13.96 -2.58 7.17
N GLN A 208 -13.82 -3.08 8.40
CA GLN A 208 -14.94 -3.59 9.21
C GLN A 208 -16.15 -2.63 9.35
N PRO A 209 -16.00 -1.30 9.39
CA PRO A 209 -17.17 -0.40 9.46
C PRO A 209 -18.08 -0.46 8.23
N LEU A 210 -17.59 -0.95 7.08
CA LEU A 210 -18.37 -1.07 5.85
C LEU A 210 -19.52 -2.07 6.00
N THR A 211 -20.45 -2.03 5.04
CA THR A 211 -21.64 -2.88 5.07
C THR A 211 -21.26 -4.37 5.05
N GLN A 212 -21.66 -5.07 6.11
CA GLN A 212 -21.41 -6.50 6.34
C GLN A 212 -22.46 -7.42 5.70
N ASN A 213 -23.50 -6.85 5.07
CA ASN A 213 -24.53 -7.64 4.39
C ASN A 213 -23.91 -8.38 3.21
N GLU A 214 -23.97 -9.71 3.21
CA GLU A 214 -23.42 -10.58 2.16
C GLU A 214 -24.00 -10.31 0.76
N LYS A 215 -25.16 -9.66 0.68
CA LYS A 215 -25.79 -9.24 -0.59
C LYS A 215 -25.34 -7.86 -1.06
N ALA A 216 -24.64 -7.10 -0.22
CA ALA A 216 -24.11 -5.79 -0.59
C ALA A 216 -22.90 -5.97 -1.51
N SER A 217 -22.93 -5.29 -2.65
CA SER A 217 -21.86 -5.28 -3.64
C SER A 217 -21.24 -3.89 -3.77
N GLY A 218 -20.03 -3.84 -4.32
CA GLY A 218 -19.31 -2.60 -4.57
C GLY A 218 -18.53 -2.07 -3.36
N VAL A 219 -18.00 -0.86 -3.53
CA VAL A 219 -16.94 -0.28 -2.69
C VAL A 219 -17.35 0.04 -1.25
N LEU A 220 -18.65 0.00 -0.94
CA LEU A 220 -19.20 0.17 0.41
C LEU A 220 -19.45 -1.16 1.13
N SER A 221 -19.14 -2.30 0.50
CA SER A 221 -19.27 -3.64 1.07
C SER A 221 -17.94 -4.13 1.65
N TYR A 222 -17.96 -4.66 2.87
CA TYR A 222 -16.78 -5.30 3.46
C TYR A 222 -16.29 -6.50 2.63
N ALA A 223 -17.22 -7.31 2.13
CA ALA A 223 -16.90 -8.51 1.34
C ALA A 223 -16.18 -8.16 0.02
N TYR A 224 -16.45 -6.98 -0.55
CA TYR A 224 -15.73 -6.49 -1.72
C TYR A 224 -14.23 -6.33 -1.39
N TRP A 225 -13.90 -5.63 -0.30
CA TRP A 225 -12.52 -5.39 0.10
C TRP A 225 -11.82 -6.65 0.58
N TYR A 226 -12.47 -7.45 1.43
CA TYR A 226 -11.93 -8.74 1.88
C TYR A 226 -11.51 -9.62 0.69
N SER A 227 -12.39 -9.79 -0.29
CA SER A 227 -12.11 -10.62 -1.46
C SER A 227 -11.10 -10.00 -2.43
N ALA A 228 -10.95 -8.67 -2.44
CA ALA A 228 -9.93 -7.99 -3.23
C ALA A 228 -8.53 -8.17 -2.60
N ILE A 229 -8.44 -8.06 -1.28
CA ILE A 229 -7.19 -8.27 -0.53
C ILE A 229 -6.73 -9.74 -0.65
N GLU A 230 -7.64 -10.71 -0.51
CA GLU A 230 -7.32 -12.14 -0.72
C GLU A 230 -6.84 -12.44 -2.15
N GLU A 231 -7.48 -11.86 -3.17
CA GLU A 231 -7.01 -11.98 -4.57
C GLU A 231 -5.60 -11.41 -4.72
N TYR A 232 -5.34 -10.24 -4.12
CA TYR A 232 -4.02 -9.61 -4.13
C TYR A 232 -2.97 -10.49 -3.45
N ARG A 233 -3.30 -11.04 -2.29
CA ARG A 233 -2.45 -11.96 -1.54
C ARG A 233 -2.07 -13.20 -2.37
N GLU A 234 -3.04 -13.79 -3.06
CA GLU A 234 -2.83 -15.03 -3.82
C GLU A 234 -2.11 -14.82 -5.16
N THR A 235 -2.34 -13.67 -5.82
CA THR A 235 -1.95 -13.45 -7.21
C THR A 235 -0.97 -12.29 -7.42
N ASN A 236 -0.72 -11.48 -6.39
CA ASN A 236 0.04 -10.22 -6.44
C ASN A 236 -0.55 -9.20 -7.41
N GLY A 237 -1.85 -9.26 -7.61
CA GLY A 237 -2.64 -8.31 -8.36
C GLY A 237 -4.11 -8.42 -7.93
N CYS A 238 -4.92 -7.42 -8.25
CA CYS A 238 -6.34 -7.53 -7.98
C CYS A 238 -7.14 -6.90 -9.09
N THR A 239 -7.77 -7.74 -9.91
CA THR A 239 -8.57 -7.30 -11.05
C THR A 239 -9.67 -6.33 -10.62
N LYS A 240 -10.23 -6.53 -9.42
CA LYS A 240 -11.24 -5.61 -8.86
C LYS A 240 -10.66 -4.23 -8.58
N LEU A 241 -9.50 -4.15 -7.95
CA LEU A 241 -8.89 -2.84 -7.65
C LEU A 241 -8.36 -2.19 -8.92
N ASP A 242 -7.74 -2.94 -9.83
CA ASP A 242 -7.26 -2.45 -11.11
C ASP A 242 -8.40 -1.76 -11.88
N ASN A 243 -9.57 -2.39 -11.92
CA ASN A 243 -10.74 -1.80 -12.54
C ASN A 243 -11.18 -0.48 -11.90
N HIS A 244 -11.06 -0.29 -10.59
CA HIS A 244 -11.51 0.94 -9.91
C HIS A 244 -10.43 2.03 -9.82
N LEU A 245 -9.14 1.65 -9.78
CA LEU A 245 -8.00 2.57 -9.79
C LEU A 245 -7.76 3.20 -11.16
N ASN A 246 -8.30 2.60 -12.22
CA ASN A 246 -8.37 3.12 -13.59
C ASN A 246 -9.48 4.18 -13.80
N TYR A 247 -10.28 4.53 -12.78
CA TYR A 247 -11.35 5.55 -12.87
C TYR A 247 -11.09 6.82 -12.05
N GLY A 248 -9.94 6.95 -11.38
CA GLY A 248 -9.51 8.20 -10.75
C GLY A 248 -9.27 9.29 -11.78
N ILE A 249 -9.43 10.56 -11.39
CA ILE A 249 -9.42 11.68 -12.34
C ILE A 249 -7.98 11.86 -12.85
N HIS A 250 -7.76 11.33 -14.06
CA HIS A 250 -6.58 11.33 -14.94
C HIS A 250 -5.91 9.95 -15.10
N ASN A 251 -6.39 9.20 -16.11
CA ASN A 251 -5.47 8.73 -17.14
C ASN A 251 -5.35 9.83 -18.20
N ALA A 252 -4.14 10.30 -18.51
CA ALA A 252 -3.93 11.06 -19.74
C ALA A 252 -4.27 10.16 -20.95
N PHE A 253 -4.71 10.79 -22.05
CA PHE A 253 -5.28 10.18 -23.27
C PHE A 253 -4.40 9.13 -24.02
N PHE A 254 -3.29 8.67 -23.44
CA PHE A 254 -2.34 7.72 -24.01
C PHE A 254 -1.77 6.72 -22.99
N GLU A 255 -2.41 6.47 -21.85
CA GLU A 255 -1.94 5.52 -20.81
C GLU A 255 -2.28 4.05 -21.15
N LEU A 256 -1.68 3.67 -22.28
CA LEU A 256 -1.29 2.37 -22.85
C LEU A 256 -1.99 1.08 -22.37
N ASP A 257 -2.59 0.43 -23.36
CA ASP A 257 -2.99 -0.98 -23.40
C ASP A 257 -1.77 -1.88 -23.07
N ASN A 258 -1.75 -2.53 -21.91
CA ASN A 258 -0.72 -3.50 -21.49
C ASN A 258 -0.77 -4.84 -22.27
N ARG A 259 -1.27 -4.83 -23.51
CA ARG A 259 -1.26 -6.01 -24.39
C ARG A 259 -0.04 -6.11 -25.30
N TYR A 260 0.92 -5.19 -25.21
CA TYR A 260 2.14 -5.24 -26.00
C TYR A 260 3.36 -4.66 -25.27
N TYR A 261 3.83 -5.31 -24.20
CA TYR A 261 5.26 -5.39 -23.86
C TYR A 261 5.55 -6.77 -23.24
#